data_AF-A0A812S9C6-F1
#
_entry.id   AF-A0A812S9C6-F1
#
_cell.length_a   1.000
_cell.length_b   1.000
_cell.length_c   1.000
_cell.angle_alpha   90.00
_cell.angle_beta   90.00
_cell.angle_gamma   90.00
#
_symmetry.space_group_name_H-M   'P 1'
#
loop_
_entity.id
_entity.type
_entity.pdbx_description
1 polymer ?
#
loop_
_entity_poly.entity_id
_entity_poly.type
_entity_poly.pdbx_seq_one_letter_code
_entity_poly.pdbx_strand_id
1 'polypeptide(L)'
;MEGTWGALAKELKNQVVVASVDALANRPLAERWGVERFPTIKLVTGGRVYDFEGARTLEDLKAFALEGFSLANPASLPPLASETQQGSPSDASQMHLVIGFVLGMLFAGALWALYLCCSRSPPESQTQAAKSTKSE
;
A
#
# COMPACT_ATOMS: atom_id res chain seq x y z
N MET A 1 3.18 16.40 -31.25
CA MET A 1 4.26 16.93 -30.40
C MET A 1 5.51 16.07 -30.36
N GLU A 2 5.48 14.85 -30.93
CA GLU A 2 6.64 13.94 -30.99
C GLU A 2 7.94 14.60 -31.47
N GLY A 3 7.88 15.38 -32.55
CA GLY A 3 9.06 16.03 -33.15
C GLY A 3 9.70 17.10 -32.25
N THR A 4 8.89 17.92 -31.58
CA THR A 4 9.35 19.02 -30.72
C THR A 4 10.09 18.49 -29.49
N TRP A 5 9.57 17.42 -28.88
CA TRP A 5 10.15 16.83 -27.67
C TRP A 5 11.52 16.21 -27.94
N GLY A 6 11.67 15.50 -29.06
CA GLY A 6 12.96 14.94 -29.47
C GLY A 6 14.01 16.01 -29.82
N ALA A 7 13.59 17.13 -30.41
CA ALA A 7 14.49 18.25 -30.69
C ALA A 7 14.95 18.95 -29.40
N LEU A 8 14.02 19.20 -28.47
CA LEU A 8 14.33 19.77 -27.16
C LEU A 8 15.36 18.91 -26.39
N ALA A 9 15.16 17.58 -26.37
CA ALA A 9 16.06 16.65 -25.70
C ALA A 9 17.48 16.67 -26.31
N LYS A 10 17.60 16.89 -27.63
CA LYS A 10 18.90 17.03 -28.30
C LYS A 10 19.61 18.31 -27.92
N GLU A 11 18.89 19.43 -27.83
CA GLU A 11 19.48 20.72 -27.46
C GLU A 11 19.88 20.78 -25.98
N LEU A 12 19.08 20.17 -25.10
CA LEU A 12 19.28 20.24 -23.65
C LEU A 12 20.10 19.08 -23.07
N LYS A 13 20.62 18.17 -23.90
CA LYS A 13 21.28 16.92 -23.49
C LYS A 13 22.31 17.05 -22.35
N ASN A 14 23.00 18.18 -22.25
CA ASN A 14 24.07 18.41 -21.26
C ASN A 14 23.63 19.28 -20.07
N GLN A 15 22.41 19.80 -20.07
CA GLN A 15 21.93 20.76 -19.07
C GLN A 15 20.70 20.23 -18.32
N VAL A 16 19.75 19.63 -19.05
CA VAL A 16 18.48 19.14 -18.49
C VAL A 16 18.18 17.76 -19.04
N VAL A 17 17.84 16.83 -18.15
CA VAL A 17 17.39 15.49 -18.55
C VAL A 17 15.93 15.56 -18.95
N VAL A 18 15.66 15.23 -20.22
CA VAL A 18 14.31 15.20 -20.79
C VAL A 18 13.88 13.73 -20.91
N ALA A 19 12.79 13.36 -20.24
CA ALA A 19 12.25 12.01 -20.26
C ALA A 19 10.73 12.02 -20.48
N SER A 20 10.23 11.08 -21.28
CA SER A 20 8.79 10.83 -21.43
C SER A 20 8.41 9.57 -20.67
N VAL A 21 7.29 9.62 -19.96
CA VAL A 21 6.74 8.47 -19.24
C VAL A 21 5.30 8.26 -19.69
N ASP A 22 4.97 7.01 -20.01
CA ASP A 22 3.58 6.63 -20.24
C ASP A 22 2.85 6.47 -18.91
N ALA A 23 2.05 7.49 -18.59
CA ALA A 23 1.21 7.54 -17.40
C ALA A 23 -0.05 6.66 -17.51
N LEU A 24 -0.48 6.27 -18.72
CA LEU A 24 -1.61 5.36 -18.89
C LEU A 24 -1.21 3.93 -18.50
N ALA A 25 -0.01 3.52 -18.90
CA ALA A 25 0.59 2.25 -18.46
C ALA A 25 0.93 2.25 -16.95
N ASN A 26 1.24 3.43 -16.38
CA ASN A 26 1.68 3.58 -15.00
C ASN A 26 0.76 4.51 -14.19
N ARG A 27 -0.48 4.07 -13.94
CA ARG A 27 -1.46 4.82 -13.11
C ARG A 27 -0.96 5.26 -11.73
N PRO A 28 -0.31 4.43 -10.90
CA PRO A 28 0.12 4.87 -9.57
C PRO A 28 1.15 6.00 -9.63
N LEU A 29 1.96 6.04 -10.69
CA LEU A 29 2.87 7.15 -10.94
C LEU A 29 2.09 8.41 -11.34
N ALA A 30 1.11 8.28 -12.24
CA ALA A 30 0.27 9.40 -12.66
C ALA A 30 -0.46 10.06 -11.47
N GLU A 31 -1.04 9.26 -10.59
CA GLU A 31 -1.71 9.72 -9.37
C GLU A 31 -0.74 10.41 -8.40
N ARG A 32 0.42 9.80 -8.15
CA ARG A 32 1.46 10.37 -7.29
C ARG A 32 1.95 11.73 -7.77
N TRP A 33 2.03 11.93 -9.07
CA TRP A 33 2.44 13.19 -9.68
C TRP A 33 1.27 14.14 -10.00
N GLY A 34 0.04 13.79 -9.63
CA GLY A 34 -1.15 14.62 -9.86
C GLY A 34 -1.43 14.89 -11.34
N VAL A 35 -1.19 13.91 -12.22
CA VAL A 35 -1.41 14.07 -13.66
C VAL A 35 -2.87 13.82 -14.00
N GLU A 36 -3.64 14.90 -14.11
CA GLU A 36 -5.09 14.83 -14.43
C GLU A 36 -5.36 14.86 -15.95
N ARG A 37 -4.50 15.55 -16.71
CA ARG A 37 -4.68 15.79 -18.16
C ARG A 37 -3.42 15.45 -18.94
N PHE A 38 -3.59 15.02 -20.18
CA PHE A 38 -2.48 14.70 -21.07
C PHE A 38 -2.35 15.72 -22.22
N PRO A 39 -1.13 16.00 -22.70
CA PRO A 39 0.15 15.80 -22.02
C PRO A 39 0.37 16.85 -20.90
N THR A 40 0.96 16.43 -19.78
CA THR A 40 1.39 17.33 -18.68
C THR A 40 2.92 17.35 -18.65
N ILE A 41 3.51 18.55 -18.61
CA ILE A 41 4.96 18.76 -18.57
C ILE A 41 5.30 19.35 -17.21
N LYS A 42 6.19 18.68 -16.48
CA LYS A 42 6.66 19.12 -15.16
C LYS A 42 8.18 19.14 -15.17
N LEU A 43 8.78 20.19 -14.60
CA LEU A 43 10.21 20.31 -14.38
C LEU A 43 10.53 20.04 -12.91
N VAL A 44 11.54 19.22 -12.66
CA VAL A 44 11.99 18.88 -11.31
C VAL A 44 13.39 19.46 -11.11
N THR A 45 13.53 20.40 -10.19
CA THR A 45 14.83 21.00 -9.85
C THR A 45 14.84 21.45 -8.39
N GLY A 46 15.98 21.29 -7.71
CA GLY A 46 16.13 21.70 -6.30
C GLY A 46 15.11 21.09 -5.32
N GLY A 47 14.60 19.88 -5.60
CA GLY A 47 13.57 19.23 -4.78
C GLY A 47 12.17 19.84 -4.90
N ARG A 48 11.95 20.68 -5.91
CA ARG A 48 10.66 21.31 -6.23
C ARG A 48 10.20 20.89 -7.62
N VAL A 49 8.89 20.93 -7.82
CA VAL A 49 8.24 20.59 -9.08
C VAL A 49 7.58 21.83 -9.64
N TYR A 50 7.81 22.13 -10.91
CA TYR A 50 7.27 23.30 -11.58
C TYR A 50 6.40 22.84 -12.75
N ASP A 51 5.17 23.32 -12.78
CA ASP A 51 4.21 22.98 -13.82
C ASP A 51 4.32 23.94 -14.99
N PHE A 52 4.35 23.39 -16.21
CA PHE A 52 4.41 24.18 -17.43
C PHE A 52 3.01 24.46 -17.99
N GLU A 53 2.66 25.73 -18.08
CA GLU A 53 1.36 26.19 -18.63
C GLU A 53 1.49 26.98 -19.95
N GLY A 54 2.71 27.12 -20.49
CA GLY A 54 2.99 27.89 -21.71
C GLY A 54 2.64 27.18 -23.02
N ALA A 55 2.97 27.80 -24.15
CA ALA A 55 2.77 27.15 -25.44
C ALA A 55 3.77 26.00 -25.59
N ARG A 56 3.32 24.87 -26.13
CA ARG A 56 4.14 23.65 -26.26
C ARG A 56 5.02 23.71 -27.52
N THR A 57 5.64 24.87 -27.77
CA THR A 57 6.62 25.12 -28.83
C THR A 57 8.03 24.79 -28.33
N LEU A 58 8.98 24.64 -29.25
CA LEU A 58 10.37 24.32 -28.87
C LEU A 58 10.99 25.45 -28.04
N GLU A 59 10.76 26.70 -28.47
CA GLU A 59 11.34 27.90 -27.85
C GLU A 59 10.83 28.11 -26.43
N ASP A 60 9.51 28.01 -26.21
CA ASP A 60 8.91 28.18 -24.89
C ASP A 60 9.34 27.10 -23.91
N LEU A 61 9.40 25.83 -24.36
CA LEU A 61 9.87 24.73 -23.54
C LEU A 61 11.34 24.90 -23.15
N LYS A 62 12.17 25.38 -24.08
CA LYS A 62 13.58 25.66 -23.82
C LYS A 62 13.73 26.82 -22.85
N ALA A 63 13.02 27.93 -23.06
CA ALA A 63 13.05 29.08 -22.18
C ALA A 63 12.59 28.70 -20.76
N PHE A 64 11.55 27.87 -20.64
CA PHE A 64 11.08 27.36 -19.35
C PHE A 64 12.11 26.47 -18.66
N ALA A 65 12.75 25.56 -19.40
CA ALA A 65 13.75 24.65 -18.85
C ALA A 65 15.01 25.36 -18.34
N LEU A 66 15.38 26.50 -18.95
CA LEU A 66 16.57 27.26 -18.58
C LEU A 66 16.31 28.23 -17.42
N GLU A 67 15.27 29.06 -17.52
CA GLU A 67 15.06 30.18 -16.58
C GLU A 67 13.60 30.36 -16.18
N GLY A 68 12.65 30.07 -17.08
CA GLY A 68 11.24 30.40 -16.89
C GLY A 68 10.56 29.67 -15.73
N PHE A 69 11.09 28.54 -15.28
CA PHE A 69 10.56 27.82 -14.11
C PHE A 69 10.61 28.63 -12.81
N SER A 70 11.54 29.58 -12.70
CA SER A 70 11.69 30.42 -11.50
C SER A 70 10.48 31.33 -11.22
N LEU A 71 9.69 31.64 -12.26
CA LEU A 71 8.47 32.45 -12.17
C LEU A 71 7.22 31.61 -11.86
N ALA A 72 7.29 30.29 -12.05
CA ALA A 72 6.18 29.39 -11.81
C ALA A 72 6.05 29.03 -10.32
N ASN A 73 4.82 28.72 -9.89
CA ASN A 73 4.58 28.31 -8.51
C ASN A 73 5.14 26.90 -8.26
N PRO A 74 6.12 26.72 -7.34
CA PRO A 74 6.68 25.41 -7.07
C PRO A 74 5.74 24.54 -6.23
N ALA A 75 5.42 23.36 -6.73
CA ALA A 75 4.86 22.27 -5.95
C ALA A 75 5.96 21.50 -5.19
N SER A 76 5.61 20.92 -4.05
CA SER A 76 6.50 20.01 -3.31
C SER A 76 6.69 18.71 -4.08
N LEU A 77 7.91 18.16 -4.07
CA LEU A 77 8.17 16.85 -4.66
C LEU A 77 7.28 15.79 -3.99
N PRO A 78 6.56 14.95 -4.75
CA PRO A 78 5.80 13.87 -4.16
C PRO A 78 6.75 12.89 -3.44
N PRO A 79 6.35 12.29 -2.31
CA PRO A 79 7.21 11.40 -1.53
C PRO A 79 7.75 10.28 -2.41
N LEU A 80 9.07 10.06 -2.45
CA LEU A 80 9.68 8.94 -3.17
C LEU A 80 8.98 7.66 -2.71
N ALA A 81 8.66 6.77 -3.65
CA ALA A 81 8.01 5.50 -3.34
C ALA A 81 8.98 4.57 -2.58
N SER A 82 9.34 4.92 -1.35
CA SER A 82 9.83 3.98 -0.36
C SER A 82 8.59 3.29 0.18
N GLU A 83 8.34 2.11 -0.37
CA GLU A 83 7.29 1.18 0.04
C GLU A 83 5.87 1.71 -0.14
N THR A 84 5.15 1.05 -1.03
CA THR A 84 3.77 0.66 -0.76
C THR A 84 3.62 0.32 0.73
N GLN A 85 3.09 1.25 1.53
CA GLN A 85 2.18 0.83 2.59
C GLN A 85 1.09 0.06 1.85
N GLN A 86 1.25 -1.26 1.96
CA GLN A 86 0.38 -2.27 1.42
C GLN A 86 -0.99 -2.06 2.06
N GLY A 87 -1.88 -1.40 1.31
CA GLY A 87 -3.18 -0.97 1.78
C GLY A 87 -3.13 0.33 2.58
N SER A 88 -4.04 1.24 2.26
CA SER A 88 -4.75 1.93 3.33
C SER A 88 -5.66 0.88 3.96
N PRO A 89 -5.43 0.37 5.19
CA PRO A 89 -6.49 -0.28 5.93
C PRO A 89 -7.27 0.84 6.62
N SER A 90 -8.02 1.63 5.85
CA SER A 90 -9.28 2.17 6.35
C SER A 90 -10.32 1.05 6.32
N ASP A 91 -9.98 -0.06 6.96
CA ASP A 91 -10.85 -1.18 7.23
C ASP A 91 -10.58 -1.57 8.68
N ALA A 92 -11.21 -0.80 9.57
CA ALA A 92 -11.44 -1.18 10.97
C ALA A 92 -12.12 -2.56 11.11
N SER A 93 -12.50 -3.18 9.99
CA SER A 93 -13.04 -4.52 9.82
C SER A 93 -12.03 -5.65 10.07
N GLN A 94 -10.72 -5.43 9.90
CA GLN A 94 -9.74 -6.54 9.96
C GLN A 94 -9.27 -6.89 11.39
N MET A 95 -9.70 -6.14 12.41
CA MET A 95 -9.47 -6.50 13.82
C MET A 95 -10.54 -7.47 14.35
N HIS A 96 -11.75 -7.51 13.78
CA HIS A 96 -12.80 -8.43 14.20
C HIS A 96 -12.52 -9.89 13.81
N LEU A 97 -11.88 -10.13 12.66
CA LEU A 97 -11.59 -11.48 12.17
C LEU A 97 -10.51 -12.19 12.99
N VAL A 98 -9.46 -11.48 13.41
CA VAL A 98 -8.38 -12.05 14.24
C VAL A 98 -8.88 -12.29 15.67
N ILE A 99 -9.66 -11.35 16.24
CA ILE A 99 -10.25 -11.52 17.58
C ILE A 99 -11.24 -12.68 17.58
N GLY A 100 -12.08 -12.83 16.54
CA GLY A 100 -13.03 -13.93 16.42
C GLY A 100 -12.36 -15.31 16.33
N PHE A 101 -11.22 -15.42 15.64
CA PHE A 101 -10.47 -16.68 15.52
C PHE A 101 -9.77 -17.07 16.84
N VAL A 102 -9.19 -16.10 17.55
CA VAL A 102 -8.52 -16.33 18.85
C VAL A 102 -9.55 -16.62 19.96
N LEU A 103 -10.67 -15.88 20.01
CA LEU A 103 -11.74 -16.14 20.97
C LEU A 103 -12.45 -17.47 20.67
N GLY A 104 -12.69 -17.77 19.39
CA GLY A 104 -13.29 -19.02 18.94
C GLY A 104 -12.46 -20.25 19.28
N MET A 105 -11.13 -20.17 19.15
CA MET A 105 -10.24 -21.27 19.55
C MET A 105 -10.23 -21.52 21.07
N LEU A 106 -10.33 -20.47 21.89
CA LEU A 106 -10.45 -20.61 23.35
C LEU A 106 -11.80 -21.21 23.75
N PHE A 107 -12.90 -20.77 23.15
CA PHE A 107 -14.24 -21.29 23.44
C PHE A 107 -14.44 -22.72 22.92
N ALA A 108 -13.93 -23.05 21.73
CA ALA A 108 -14.00 -24.40 21.18
C ALA A 108 -13.09 -25.38 21.94
N GLY A 109 -11.92 -24.93 22.43
CA GLY A 109 -11.05 -25.74 23.28
C GLY A 109 -11.68 -26.08 24.63
N ALA A 110 -12.35 -25.12 25.27
CA ALA A 110 -13.07 -25.36 26.53
C ALA A 110 -14.32 -26.24 26.34
N LEU A 111 -15.07 -26.04 25.25
CA LEU A 111 -16.21 -26.88 24.90
C LEU A 111 -15.79 -28.29 24.47
N TRP A 112 -14.66 -28.46 23.78
CA TRP A 112 -14.14 -29.78 23.42
C TRP A 112 -13.55 -30.50 24.64
N ALA A 113 -12.88 -29.79 25.57
CA ALA A 113 -12.41 -30.36 26.83
C ALA A 113 -13.58 -30.76 27.75
N LEU A 114 -14.65 -29.95 27.84
CA LEU A 114 -15.87 -30.32 28.57
C LEU A 114 -16.63 -31.44 27.85
N TYR A 115 -16.66 -31.47 26.52
CA TYR A 115 -17.25 -32.56 25.74
C TYR A 115 -16.49 -33.88 25.90
N LEU A 116 -15.15 -33.85 25.94
CA LEU A 116 -14.30 -35.02 26.24
C LEU A 116 -14.40 -35.44 27.72
N CYS A 117 -14.61 -34.50 28.64
CA CYS A 117 -14.85 -34.81 30.05
C CYS A 117 -16.26 -35.40 30.28
N CYS A 118 -17.27 -34.96 29.53
CA CYS A 118 -18.65 -35.46 29.63
C CYS A 118 -18.91 -36.74 28.82
N SER A 119 -18.08 -37.09 27.84
CA SER A 119 -18.23 -38.33 27.04
C SER A 119 -17.57 -39.57 27.66
N ARG A 120 -16.97 -39.46 28.85
CA ARG A 120 -16.41 -40.61 29.60
C ARG A 120 -17.09 -40.82 30.96
N SER A 121 -18.39 -41.10 30.93
CA SER A 121 -19.09 -41.96 31.90
C SER A 121 -19.84 -43.01 31.06
N PRO A 122 -19.82 -44.35 31.30
CA PRO A 122 -20.05 -45.05 32.59
C PRO A 122 -19.26 -46.42 32.67
N PRO A 123 -19.57 -47.46 33.51
CA PRO A 123 -20.26 -47.60 34.80
C PRO A 123 -19.38 -48.21 35.93
N GLU A 124 -19.92 -48.23 37.16
CA GLU A 124 -19.59 -49.04 38.36
C GLU A 124 -18.24 -49.80 38.45
N SER A 125 -17.44 -49.49 39.48
CA SER A 125 -16.68 -50.54 40.18
C SER A 125 -16.82 -50.38 41.69
N GLN A 126 -17.70 -51.19 42.25
CA GLN A 126 -17.63 -51.56 43.66
C GLN A 126 -16.25 -52.18 43.91
N THR A 127 -15.41 -51.52 44.70
CA THR A 127 -14.45 -52.24 45.53
C THR A 127 -14.90 -52.08 46.97
N GLN A 128 -15.89 -52.88 47.34
CA GLN A 128 -16.00 -53.37 48.69
C GLN A 128 -14.75 -54.21 48.96
N ALA A 129 -13.87 -53.73 49.84
CA ALA A 129 -12.83 -54.55 50.42
C ALA A 129 -12.53 -54.06 51.83
N ALA A 130 -13.44 -54.34 52.78
CA ALA A 130 -13.10 -54.72 54.16
C ALA A 130 -14.36 -54.91 55.02
N LYS A 131 -15.09 -56.02 54.84
CA LYS A 131 -15.60 -56.83 55.96
C LYS A 131 -16.14 -58.16 55.44
N SER A 132 -15.24 -59.13 55.32
CA SER A 132 -15.59 -60.54 55.36
C SER A 132 -14.84 -61.15 56.55
N THR A 133 -15.57 -61.38 57.63
CA THR A 133 -15.29 -62.46 58.56
C THR A 133 -16.57 -63.29 58.63
N LYS A 134 -16.60 -64.31 57.77
CA LYS A 134 -17.04 -65.68 58.05
C LYS A 134 -18.09 -65.88 59.16
N SER A 135 -19.23 -66.41 58.74
CA SER A 135 -20.07 -67.38 59.43
C SER A 135 -19.47 -68.00 60.71
N GLU A 136 -20.11 -67.76 61.85
CA GLU A 136 -21.06 -68.70 62.49
C GLU A 136 -22.01 -67.93 63.42
#